data_AF-A0A101FIP0-F1
#
_entry.id   AF-A0A101FIP0-F1
#
_cell.length_a   1.000
_cell.length_b   1.000
_cell.length_c   1.000
_cell.angle_alpha   90.00
_cell.angle_beta   90.00
_cell.angle_gamma   90.00
#
_symmetry.space_group_name_H-M   'P 1'
#
loop_
_entity.id
_entity.type
_entity.pdbx_description
1 polymer ?
#
loop_
_entity_poly.entity_id
_entity_poly.type
_entity_poly.pdbx_seq_one_letter_code
_entity_poly.pdbx_strand_id
1 'polypeptide(L)' 'YKITKYRKEIFFGIAVLSAVITPTPDAFNMALLSIPLYILFELGLFLSKFLLRSNILENPQNEVLELFEKKD' A
#
# COMPACT_ATOMS: atom_id res chain seq x y z
N TYR A 1 -9.35 -9.21 7.75
CA TYR A 1 -8.49 -8.25 7.03
C TYR A 1 -8.58 -6.90 7.73
N LYS A 2 -7.54 -6.50 8.47
CA LYS A 2 -7.57 -5.39 9.45
C LYS A 2 -7.56 -3.98 8.82
N ILE A 3 -7.58 -3.88 7.48
CA ILE A 3 -7.32 -2.64 6.71
C ILE A 3 -8.59 -1.80 6.51
N THR A 4 -9.79 -2.40 6.65
CA THR A 4 -11.07 -1.67 6.54
C THR A 4 -11.22 -0.58 7.62
N LYS A 5 -10.49 -0.70 8.73
CA LYS A 5 -10.48 0.29 9.82
C LYS A 5 -9.59 1.50 9.52
N TYR A 6 -8.62 1.36 8.61
CA TYR A 6 -7.58 2.37 8.38
C TYR A 6 -7.84 3.34 7.21
N ARG A 7 -9.09 3.40 6.71
CA ARG A 7 -9.45 4.27 5.58
C ARG A 7 -9.13 5.74 5.83
N LYS A 8 -9.16 6.16 7.09
CA LYS A 8 -8.89 7.54 7.52
C LYS A 8 -7.39 7.86 7.45
N GLU A 9 -6.56 6.91 7.87
CA GLU A 9 -5.11 6.99 7.85
C GLU A 9 -4.56 6.99 6.42
N ILE A 10 -5.18 6.22 5.52
CA ILE A 10 -4.85 6.22 4.09
C ILE A 10 -5.20 7.57 3.46
N PHE A 11 -6.37 8.12 3.77
CA PHE A 11 -6.77 9.44 3.26
C PHE A 11 -5.83 10.54 3.77
N PHE A 12 -5.45 10.49 5.04
CA PHE A 12 -4.45 11.40 5.62
C PHE A 12 -3.08 11.25 4.96
N GLY A 13 -2.61 10.01 4.73
CA GLY A 13 -1.35 9.74 4.05
C GLY A 13 -1.31 10.27 2.62
N ILE A 14 -2.40 10.12 1.87
CA ILE A 14 -2.53 10.69 0.50
C ILE A 14 -2.51 12.22 0.56
N ALA A 15 -3.22 12.82 1.52
CA ALA A 15 -3.22 14.28 1.69
C ALA A 15 -1.82 14.83 2.02
N VAL A 16 -1.06 14.15 2.89
CA VAL A 16 0.33 14.50 3.21
C VAL A 16 1.23 14.31 1.98
N LEU A 17 1.06 13.22 1.23
CA LEU A 17 1.85 12.96 0.02
C LEU A 17 1.59 14.04 -1.06
N SER A 18 0.32 14.41 -1.26
CA SER A 18 -0.06 15.51 -2.14
C SER A 18 0.55 16.83 -1.66
N ALA A 19 0.57 17.12 -0.35
CA ALA A 19 1.17 18.33 0.21
C ALA A 19 2.69 18.41 0.02
N VAL A 20 3.38 17.28 0.03
CA VAL A 20 4.83 17.22 -0.22
C VAL A 20 5.13 17.39 -1.71
N ILE A 21 4.28 16.84 -2.58
CA ILE A 21 4.46 16.89 -4.04
C ILE A 21 4.06 18.25 -4.62
N THR A 22 2.96 18.85 -4.16
CA THR A 22 2.56 20.21 -4.55
C THR A 22 3.09 21.20 -3.53
N PRO A 23 4.09 22.04 -3.87
CA PRO A 23 4.58 23.06 -2.95
C PRO A 23 3.52 24.13 -2.63
N THR A 24 2.41 24.18 -3.38
CA THR A 24 1.26 25.04 -3.12
C THR A 24 0.15 24.23 -2.43
N PRO A 25 -0.16 24.46 -1.15
CA PRO A 25 -1.18 23.74 -0.40
C PRO A 25 -2.61 24.22 -0.79
N ASP A 26 -2.94 24.09 -2.07
CA ASP A 26 -4.26 24.41 -2.61
C ASP A 26 -5.15 23.16 -2.57
N ALA A 27 -6.29 23.24 -1.86
CA ALA A 27 -7.21 22.12 -1.72
C ALA A 27 -7.69 21.54 -3.07
N PHE A 28 -7.80 22.38 -4.11
CA PHE A 28 -8.24 21.97 -5.44
C PHE A 28 -7.17 21.15 -6.18
N ASN A 29 -5.93 21.64 -6.23
CA ASN A 29 -4.81 20.91 -6.84
C ASN A 29 -4.47 19.64 -6.06
N MET A 30 -4.53 19.70 -4.73
CA MET A 30 -4.37 18.53 -3.88
C MET A 30 -5.44 17.47 -4.14
N ALA A 31 -6.72 17.86 -4.26
CA ALA A 31 -7.80 16.93 -4.58
C ALA A 31 -7.61 16.31 -5.97
N LEU A 32 -7.20 17.10 -6.97
CA LEU A 32 -6.95 16.64 -8.33
C LEU A 32 -5.86 15.56 -8.41
N LEU A 33 -4.80 15.67 -7.59
CA LEU A 33 -3.72 14.67 -7.48
C LEU A 33 -4.05 13.53 -6.52
N SER A 34 -4.82 13.81 -5.47
CA SER A 34 -5.28 12.83 -4.49
C SER A 34 -6.16 11.76 -5.13
N ILE A 35 -7.01 12.12 -6.10
CA ILE A 35 -7.90 11.19 -6.80
C ILE A 35 -7.12 10.06 -7.49
N PRO A 36 -6.16 10.33 -8.41
CA PRO A 36 -5.41 9.27 -9.07
C PRO A 36 -4.55 8.47 -8.08
N LEU A 37 -4.01 9.10 -7.03
CA LEU A 37 -3.26 8.40 -5.97
C LEU A 37 -4.15 7.42 -5.18
N TYR A 38 -5.37 7.81 -4.83
CA TYR A 38 -6.31 6.95 -4.14
C TYR A 38 -6.72 5.75 -4.99
N ILE A 39 -6.99 5.97 -6.28
CA ILE A 39 -7.29 4.88 -7.22
C ILE A 39 -6.11 3.91 -7.32
N LEU A 40 -4.87 4.41 -7.39
CA LEU A 40 -3.68 3.58 -7.46
C LEU A 40 -3.50 2.74 -6.18
N PHE A 41 -3.79 3.32 -5.01
CA PHE A 41 -3.81 2.60 -3.74
C PHE A 41 -4.87 1.49 -3.73
N GLU A 42 -6.08 1.79 -4.20
CA GLU A 42 -7.19 0.83 -4.24
C GLU A 42 -6.87 -0.34 -5.20
N LEU A 43 -6.24 -0.05 -6.34
CA LEU A 43 -5.73 -1.07 -7.27
C LEU A 43 -4.61 -1.91 -6.65
N GLY A 44 -3.66 -1.30 -5.94
CA GLY A 44 -2.59 -2.01 -5.26
C GLY A 44 -3.11 -2.93 -4.15
N LEU A 45 -4.11 -2.48 -3.40
CA LEU A 45 -4.78 -3.28 -2.38
C LEU A 45 -5.55 -4.45 -3.01
N PHE A 46 -6.22 -4.20 -4.14
CA PHE A 46 -6.93 -5.23 -4.89
C PHE A 46 -5.97 -6.29 -5.44
N LEU A 47 -4.84 -5.87 -6.02
CA LEU A 47 -3.76 -6.76 -6.49
C LEU A 47 -3.16 -7.55 -5.32
N SER A 48 -2.83 -6.90 -4.21
CA SER A 48 -2.31 -7.56 -3.01
C SER A 48 -3.28 -8.62 -2.50
N LYS A 49 -4.59 -8.32 -2.50
CA LYS A 49 -5.62 -9.29 -2.11
C LYS A 49 -5.71 -10.46 -3.11
N PHE A 50 -5.54 -10.20 -4.40
CA PHE A 50 -5.51 -11.24 -5.43
C PHE A 50 -4.28 -12.14 -5.28
N LEU A 51 -3.09 -11.54 -5.11
CA LEU A 51 -1.81 -12.21 -4.87
C LEU A 51 -1.79 -13.03 -3.56
N LEU A 52 -2.35 -12.48 -2.49
CA LEU A 52 -2.45 -13.19 -1.20
C LEU A 52 -3.46 -14.35 -1.29
N ARG A 53 -4.50 -14.21 -2.10
CA ARG A 53 -5.46 -15.29 -2.37
C ARG A 53 -4.86 -16.41 -3.22
N SER A 54 -3.81 -16.12 -3.99
CA SER A 54 -3.08 -17.14 -4.77
C SER A 54 -1.98 -17.86 -3.99
N ASN A 55 -1.85 -17.69 -2.66
CA ASN A 55 -0.83 -18.37 -1.82
C ASN A 55 0.62 -18.25 -2.34
N ILE A 56 0.96 -17.23 -3.14
CA ILE A 56 2.33 -17.05 -3.67
C ILE A 56 3.30 -16.56 -2.57
N LEU A 57 2.77 -16.03 -1.47
CA LEU A 57 3.54 -15.58 -0.31
C LEU A 57 3.45 -16.55 0.89
N GLU A 58 2.99 -17.78 0.68
CA GLU A 58 3.04 -18.83 1.72
C GLU A 58 4.48 -19.28 2.02
N ASN A 59 5.49 -18.83 1.26
CA ASN A 59 6.85 -19.35 1.41
C ASN A 59 8.07 -18.39 1.44
N PRO A 60 8.02 -17.06 1.34
CA PRO A 60 9.26 -16.26 1.31
C PRO A 60 9.95 -16.20 2.68
N GLN A 61 9.21 -16.32 3.80
CA GLN A 61 9.80 -16.36 5.14
C GLN A 61 10.32 -17.77 5.48
N ASN A 62 9.62 -18.82 5.04
CA ASN A 62 10.04 -20.21 5.29
C ASN A 62 11.24 -20.60 4.39
N GLU A 63 11.32 -20.14 3.13
CA GLU A 63 12.51 -20.37 2.27
C GLU A 63 13.78 -19.76 2.86
N VAL A 64 13.68 -18.55 3.42
CA VAL A 64 14.83 -17.90 4.05
C VAL A 64 15.22 -18.63 5.33
N LEU A 65 14.26 -19.09 6.13
CA LEU A 65 14.52 -19.91 7.32
C LEU A 65 15.12 -21.28 6.98
N GLU A 66 14.64 -21.95 5.93
CA GLU A 66 15.21 -23.21 5.42
C GLU A 66 16.64 -23.02 4.88
N LEU A 67 16.92 -21.87 4.24
CA LEU A 67 18.27 -21.52 3.79
C LEU A 67 19.23 -21.23 4.95
N PHE A 68 18.72 -20.80 6.10
CA PHE A 68 19.51 -20.64 7.33
C PHE A 68 19.70 -21.98 8.06
N GLU A 69 18.69 -22.85 8.11
CA GLU A 69 18.77 -24.17 8.75
C GLU A 69 19.67 -25.14 7.98
N LYS A 70 19.73 -25.05 6.65
CA LYS A 70 20.60 -25.89 5.81
C LYS A 70 22.08 -25.49 5.84
N LYS A 71 22.42 -24.38 6.50
CA LYS A 71 23.78 -23.81 6.48
C LYS A 71 24.67 -24.31 7.63
N ASP A 72 24.11 -25.05 8.58
CA ASP A 72 24.83 -25.74 9.66
C ASP A 72 25.05 -27.23 9.34
#